data_AF-A0A846CTG1-F1
#
_entry.id   AF-A0A846CTG1-F1
#
_cell.length_a   1.000
_cell.length_b   1.000
_cell.length_c   1.000
_cell.angle_alpha   90.00
_cell.angle_beta   90.00
_cell.angle_gamma   90.00
#
_symmetry.space_group_name_H-M   'P 1'
#
loop_
_entity.id
_entity.type
_entity.pdbx_description
1 polymer ?
#
loop_
_entity_poly.entity_id
_entity_poly.type
_entity_poly.pdbx_seq_one_letter_code
_entity_poly.pdbx_strand_id
1 'polypeptide(L)' 'MSQVGLGLIIWHGIFEGKEYDWLRWCDELGNILLTGDERAEQEKQRADRLAELLRERGINPDEVL' A
#
# COMPACT_ATOMS: atom_id res chain seq x y z
N MET A 1 20.67 -5.99 -20.27
CA MET A 1 19.77 -4.82 -20.41
C MET A 1 18.67 -5.00 -19.39
N SER A 2 18.63 -4.16 -18.36
CA SER A 2 17.67 -4.28 -17.25
C SER A 2 16.32 -3.72 -17.68
N GLN A 3 15.41 -4.59 -18.10
CA GLN A 3 14.01 -4.24 -18.34
C GLN A 3 13.34 -4.13 -16.97
N VAL A 4 12.79 -2.95 -16.65
CA VAL A 4 12.24 -2.65 -15.31
C VAL A 4 10.93 -3.41 -15.04
N GLY A 5 10.40 -4.12 -16.05
CA GLY A 5 9.21 -4.96 -15.87
C GLY A 5 7.97 -4.17 -15.49
N LEU A 6 7.88 -2.92 -15.98
CA LEU A 6 6.78 -2.02 -15.66
C LEU A 6 5.83 -1.90 -16.84
N GLY A 7 4.55 -2.15 -16.59
CA GLY A 7 3.44 -1.82 -17.47
C GLY A 7 2.67 -0.59 -16.98
N LEU A 8 1.78 -0.08 -17.82
CA LEU A 8 0.82 0.96 -17.48
C LEU A 8 -0.58 0.40 -17.69
N ILE A 9 -1.45 0.56 -16.71
CA ILE A 9 -2.88 0.23 -16.82
C ILE A 9 -3.74 1.43 -16.45
N ILE A 10 -4.94 1.46 -17.03
CA ILE A 10 -5.96 2.42 -16.64
C ILE A 10 -6.76 1.81 -15.49
N TRP A 11 -6.85 2.55 -14.39
CA TRP A 11 -7.63 2.21 -13.22
C TRP A 11 -8.66 3.31 -12.97
N HIS A 12 -9.93 2.92 -12.88
CA HIS A 12 -11.02 3.83 -12.59
C HIS A 12 -11.21 3.95 -11.07
N GLY A 13 -11.16 5.17 -10.55
CA GLY A 13 -11.48 5.42 -9.15
C GLY A 13 -11.05 6.79 -8.66
N ILE A 14 -11.02 6.95 -7.33
CA ILE A 14 -10.76 8.22 -6.67
C ILE A 14 -9.28 8.29 -6.29
N PHE A 15 -8.56 9.26 -6.83
CA PHE A 15 -7.20 9.60 -6.42
C PHE A 15 -7.10 11.11 -6.26
N GLU A 16 -6.42 11.57 -5.20
CA GLU A 16 -6.39 12.99 -4.78
C GLU A 16 -7.78 13.67 -4.71
N GLY A 17 -8.80 12.91 -4.29
CA GLY A 17 -10.18 13.42 -4.17
C GLY A 17 -10.90 13.64 -5.50
N LYS A 18 -10.37 13.12 -6.60
CA LYS A 18 -10.95 13.25 -7.94
C LYS A 18 -11.23 11.86 -8.54
N GLU A 19 -12.45 11.67 -9.01
CA GLU A 19 -12.91 10.42 -9.64
C GLU A 19 -12.70 10.49 -11.16
N TYR A 20 -11.74 9.72 -11.67
CA TYR A 20 -11.38 9.68 -13.10
C TYR A 20 -10.77 8.32 -13.46
N ASP A 21 -10.48 8.15 -14.75
CA ASP A 21 -9.60 7.12 -15.26
C ASP A 21 -8.14 7.53 -15.01
N TRP A 22 -7.50 6.89 -14.05
CA TRP A 22 -6.12 7.15 -13.67
C TRP A 22 -5.17 6.16 -14.33
N LEU A 23 -4.03 6.67 -14.82
CA LEU A 23 -2.92 5.83 -15.25
C LEU A 23 -2.12 5.37 -14.03
N ARG A 24 -2.02 4.06 -13.84
CA ARG A 24 -1.22 3.45 -12.77
C ARG A 24 -0.17 2.51 -13.34
N TRP A 25 0.98 2.49 -12.68
CA TRP A 25 2.05 1.54 -12.98
C TRP A 25 1.66 0.15 -12.49
N CYS A 26 1.93 -0.87 -13.28
CA CYS A 26 1.83 -2.27 -12.88
C CYS A 26 3.16 -3.00 -13.05
N ASP A 27 3.36 -4.06 -12.28
CA ASP A 27 4.47 -4.99 -12.48
C ASP A 27 4.21 -5.96 -13.66
N GLU A 28 5.17 -6.83 -13.96
CA GLU A 28 5.07 -7.83 -15.03
C GLU A 28 3.91 -8.84 -14.84
N LEU A 29 3.37 -8.94 -13.63
CA LEU A 29 2.24 -9.80 -13.27
C LEU A 29 0.90 -9.06 -13.37
N GLY A 30 0.91 -7.77 -13.71
CA GLY A 30 -0.28 -6.92 -13.79
C GLY A 30 -0.76 -6.41 -12.43
N ASN A 31 0.02 -6.55 -11.36
CA ASN A 31 -0.32 -5.98 -10.07
C ASN A 31 -0.06 -4.48 -10.09
N ILE A 32 -1.06 -3.70 -9.71
CA ILE A 32 -0.93 -2.25 -9.56
C ILE A 32 0.10 -1.96 -8.47
N LEU A 33 1.11 -1.18 -8.82
CA LEU A 33 2.06 -0.64 -7.87
C LEU A 33 1.35 0.46 -7.08
N LEU A 34 1.21 0.21 -5.77
CA LEU A 34 0.66 1.19 -4.84
C LEU A 34 1.51 2.46 -4.87
N THR A 35 0.85 3.60 -4.85
CA THR A 35 1.47 4.91 -4.68
C THR A 35 2.16 5.00 -3.31
N GLY A 36 3.08 5.96 -3.15
CA GLY A 36 3.79 6.16 -1.88
C GLY A 36 2.84 6.30 -0.69
N ASP A 37 1.74 7.03 -0.88
CA ASP A 37 0.72 7.24 0.14
C ASP A 37 -0.07 5.97 0.45
N GLU A 38 -0.46 5.19 -0.56
CA GLU A 38 -1.13 3.90 -0.35
C GLU A 38 -0.22 2.89 0.37
N ARG A 39 1.08 2.94 0.10
CA ARG A 39 2.07 2.10 0.78
C ARG A 39 2.26 2.54 2.24
N ALA A 40 2.33 3.84 2.49
CA ALA A 40 2.40 4.39 3.86
C ALA A 40 1.15 4.03 4.67
N GLU A 41 -0.03 4.14 4.07
CA GLU A 41 -1.30 3.76 4.70
C GLU A 41 -1.37 2.25 4.96
N GLN A 42 -0.91 1.41 4.03
CA GLN A 42 -0.87 -0.04 4.23
C GLN A 42 0.10 -0.44 5.36
N GLU A 43 1.27 0.20 5.44
CA GLU A 43 2.22 -0.02 6.54
C GLU A 43 1.67 0.48 7.87
N LYS A 44 0.98 1.62 7.89
CA LYS A 44 0.28 2.11 9.08
C LYS A 44 -0.78 1.12 9.55
N GLN A 45 -1.64 0.63 8.65
CA GLN A 45 -2.65 -0.37 9.00
C GLN A 45 -2.04 -1.70 9.48
N ARG A 46 -0.87 -2.09 8.95
CA ARG A 46 -0.13 -3.26 9.44
C ARG A 46 0.39 -3.02 10.85
N ALA A 47 0.96 -1.84 11.10
CA ALA A 47 1.42 -1.44 12.44
C ALA A 47 0.26 -1.41 13.44
N ASP A 48 -0.89 -0.84 13.06
CA ASP A 48 -2.08 -0.77 13.91
C ASP A 48 -2.60 -2.18 14.25
N ARG A 49 -2.74 -3.08 13.26
CA ARG A 49 -3.15 -4.47 13.49
C ARG A 49 -2.17 -5.24 14.37
N LEU A 50 -0.86 -5.02 14.17
CA LEU A 50 0.15 -5.66 15.00
C LEU A 50 0.11 -5.14 16.43
N ALA A 51 -0.08 -3.83 16.61
CA ALA A 51 -0.23 -3.21 17.91
C ALA A 51 -1.45 -3.75 18.65
N GLU A 52 -2.58 -3.94 17.96
CA GLU A 52 -3.77 -4.56 18.52
C GLU A 52 -3.51 -6.02 18.96
N LEU A 53 -2.87 -6.83 18.12
CA LEU A 53 -2.50 -8.22 18.45
C LEU A 53 -1.54 -8.31 19.65
N LEU A 54 -0.61 -7.35 19.78
CA LEU A 54 0.30 -7.27 20.92
C LEU A 54 -0.46 -6.91 22.20
N ARG A 55 -1.38 -5.92 22.14
CA ARG A 55 -2.24 -5.55 23.27
C ARG A 55 -3.12 -6.72 23.72
N GLU A 56 -3.69 -7.49 22.80
CA GLU A 56 -4.47 -8.71 23.12
C GLU A 56 -3.65 -9.75 23.87
N ARG A 57 -2.34 -9.84 23.58
CA ARG A 57 -1.40 -10.72 24.28
C ARG A 57 -0.83 -10.13 25.56
N GLY A 58 -1.28 -8.94 25.96
CA GLY A 58 -0.80 -8.24 27.15
C GLY A 58 0.60 -7.63 26.99
N ILE A 59 1.09 -7.50 25.75
CA ILE A 59 2.38 -6.88 25.43
C ILE A 59 2.11 -5.43 25.02
N ASN A 60 2.80 -4.47 25.64
CA ASN A 60 2.67 -3.07 25.25
C ASN A 60 3.43 -2.82 23.94
N PRO A 61 2.76 -2.48 22.82
CA PRO A 61 3.42 -2.28 21.54
C PRO A 61 4.38 -1.08 21.53
N ASP A 62 4.18 -0.10 22.41
CA ASP A 62 5.06 1.07 22.55
C ASP A 62 6.41 0.76 23.21
N GLU A 63 6.57 -0.45 23.77
CA GLU A 63 7.82 -0.92 24.38
C GLU A 63 8.66 -1.82 23.45
N VAL A 64 8.11 -2.20 22.29
CA VAL A 64 8.74 -3.14 21.34
C VAL A 64 9.40 -2.43 20.14
N LEU A 65 9.04 -1.18 19.87
CA LEU A 65 9.62 -0.29 18.85
C LEU A 65 10.70 0.62 19.44
#